data_AF-A0A0F9EI46-F1
#
_entry.id   AF-A0A0F9EI46-F1
#
_cell.length_a   1.000
_cell.length_b   1.000
_cell.length_c   1.000
_cell.angle_alpha   90.00
_cell.angle_beta   90.00
_cell.angle_gamma   90.00
#
_symmetry.space_group_name_H-M   'P 1'
#
loop_
_entity.id
_entity.type
_entity.pdbx_description
1 polymer ?
#
loop_
_entity_poly.entity_id
_entity_poly.type
_entity_poly.pdbx_seq_one_letter_code
_entity_poly.pdbx_strand_id
1 'polypeptide(L)' 'KTRKRSEFLMIGDMPSDIIAGREAGFLTIGVSSGVSTKEILSDYKPDLLIESLDELLKVL' A
#
# COMPACT_ATOMS: atom_id res chain seq x y z
N LYS A 1 16.77 -18.61 -8.90
CA LYS A 1 17.02 -17.30 -8.25
C LYS A 1 16.03 -17.14 -7.12
N THR A 2 16.48 -17.10 -5.86
CA THR A 2 15.61 -16.80 -4.72
C THR A 2 15.41 -15.29 -4.64
N ARG A 3 14.15 -14.83 -4.61
CA ARG A 3 13.82 -13.42 -4.43
C ARG A 3 13.75 -13.08 -2.94
N LYS A 4 14.19 -11.88 -2.56
CA LYS A 4 14.06 -11.37 -1.21
C LYS A 4 12.70 -10.70 -1.06
N ARG A 5 12.06 -10.91 0.07
CA ARG A 5 10.80 -10.27 0.44
C ARG A 5 10.84 -8.73 0.32
N SER A 6 11.98 -8.12 0.64
CA SER A 6 12.20 -6.68 0.52
C SER A 6 12.19 -6.14 -0.93
N GLU A 7 12.16 -7.02 -1.94
CA GLU A 7 11.97 -6.65 -3.34
C GLU A 7 10.47 -6.51 -3.70
N PHE A 8 9.56 -6.72 -2.75
CA PHE A 8 8.12 -6.69 -2.97
C PHE A 8 7.41 -5.76 -1.99
N LEU A 9 6.30 -5.20 -2.44
CA LEU A 9 5.39 -4.36 -1.70
C LEU A 9 3.93 -4.69 -2.09
N MET A 10 3.00 -4.37 -1.21
CA MET A 10 1.56 -4.52 -1.40
C MET A 10 0.95 -3.15 -1.69
N ILE A 11 0.17 -3.04 -2.75
CA ILE A 11 -0.55 -1.81 -3.12
C ILE A 11 -2.03 -2.15 -3.17
N GLY A 12 -2.87 -1.33 -2.53
CA GLY A 12 -4.31 -1.53 -2.57
C GLY A 12 -5.10 -0.32 -2.12
N ASP A 13 -6.40 -0.34 -2.43
CA ASP A 13 -7.36 0.73 -2.14
C ASP A 13 -8.37 0.32 -1.05
N MET A 14 -8.17 -0.85 -0.42
CA MET A 14 -8.95 -1.31 0.71
C MET A 14 -8.09 -1.52 1.97
N PRO A 15 -8.66 -1.32 3.17
CA PRO A 15 -8.01 -1.69 4.43
C PRO A 15 -7.48 -3.13 4.49
N SER A 16 -8.19 -4.07 3.85
CA SER A 16 -7.80 -5.47 3.78
C SER A 16 -6.44 -5.67 3.12
N ASP A 17 -6.09 -4.85 2.12
CA ASP A 17 -4.78 -4.93 1.44
C ASP A 17 -3.64 -4.51 2.36
N ILE A 18 -3.87 -3.45 3.14
CA ILE A 18 -2.91 -2.95 4.14
C ILE A 18 -2.72 -3.99 5.24
N ILE A 19 -3.81 -4.55 5.77
CA ILE A 19 -3.73 -5.58 6.81
C ILE A 19 -3.01 -6.82 6.26
N ALA A 20 -3.43 -7.35 5.10
CA ALA A 20 -2.84 -8.54 4.52
C ALA A 20 -1.36 -8.35 4.19
N GLY A 21 -1.00 -7.20 3.61
CA GLY A 21 0.39 -6.85 3.31
C GLY A 21 1.25 -6.79 4.58
N ARG A 22 0.76 -6.12 5.63
CA ARG A 22 1.45 -6.00 6.92
C ARG A 22 1.60 -7.35 7.64
N GLU A 23 0.54 -8.16 7.70
CA GLU A 23 0.60 -9.49 8.34
C GLU A 23 1.50 -10.44 7.57
N ALA A 24 1.49 -10.34 6.23
CA ALA A 24 2.48 -11.03 5.42
C ALA A 24 3.88 -10.47 5.71
N GLY A 25 4.02 -9.19 6.06
CA GLY A 25 5.18 -8.39 6.46
C GLY A 25 5.78 -7.49 5.36
N PHE A 26 5.05 -7.26 4.27
CA PHE A 26 5.46 -6.42 3.15
C PHE A 26 5.24 -4.95 3.51
N LEU A 27 5.96 -4.06 2.81
CA LEU A 27 5.61 -2.64 2.78
C LEU A 27 4.24 -2.49 2.11
N THR A 28 3.43 -1.58 2.63
CA THR A 28 2.05 -1.38 2.23
C THR A 28 1.83 0.04 1.72
N ILE A 29 1.18 0.16 0.57
CA ILE A 29 0.84 1.43 -0.04
C ILE A 29 -0.68 1.49 -0.21
N GLY A 30 -1.31 2.43 0.48
CA GLY A 30 -2.73 2.75 0.29
C GLY A 30 -2.91 3.72 -0.89
N VAL A 31 -3.90 3.46 -1.74
CA VAL A 31 -4.25 4.34 -2.87
C VAL A 31 -5.68 4.84 -2.71
N SER A 32 -5.85 6.14 -2.44
CA SER A 32 -7.17 6.71 -2.13
C SER A 32 -8.01 7.12 -3.35
N SER A 33 -7.54 6.91 -4.58
CA SER A 33 -8.36 7.08 -5.80
C SER A 33 -9.33 5.93 -6.07
N GLY A 34 -9.26 4.85 -5.29
CA GLY A 34 -10.08 3.66 -5.46
C GLY A 34 -11.37 3.68 -4.63
N VAL A 35 -11.65 2.59 -3.93
CA VAL A 35 -12.89 2.36 -3.18
C VAL A 35 -12.90 3.08 -1.83
N SER A 36 -11.80 3.05 -1.09
CA SER A 36 -11.75 3.64 0.25
C SER A 36 -11.25 5.08 0.22
N THR A 37 -11.75 5.90 1.15
CA THR A 37 -11.27 7.28 1.29
C THR A 37 -9.89 7.32 1.94
N LYS A 38 -9.21 8.45 1.78
CA LYS A 38 -7.89 8.69 2.38
C LYS A 38 -7.94 8.58 3.91
N GLU A 39 -9.02 9.05 4.53
CA GLU A 39 -9.23 9.00 5.98
C GLU A 39 -9.33 7.55 6.45
N ILE A 40 -10.15 6.74 5.79
CA ILE A 40 -10.31 5.32 6.10
C ILE A 40 -8.97 4.61 5.99
N LEU A 41 -8.24 4.79 4.90
CA LEU A 41 -6.94 4.13 4.70
C LEU A 41 -5.89 4.58 5.72
N SER A 42 -5.91 5.85 6.13
CA SER A 42 -4.97 6.40 7.13
C SER A 42 -5.10 5.72 8.50
N ASP A 43 -6.31 5.34 8.91
CA ASP A 43 -6.55 4.64 10.18
C ASP A 43 -5.83 3.28 10.26
N TYR A 44 -5.58 2.64 9.12
CA TYR A 44 -4.87 1.35 9.04
C TYR A 44 -3.35 1.48 8.97
N LYS A 45 -2.84 2.71 8.90
CA LYS A 45 -1.41 3.06 8.93
C LYS A 45 -0.59 2.32 7.87
N PRO A 46 -0.86 2.53 6.57
CA PRO A 46 0.04 2.04 5.52
C PRO A 46 1.40 2.75 5.63
N ASP A 47 2.45 2.13 5.06
CA ASP A 47 3.78 2.73 5.02
C ASP A 47 3.83 3.96 4.10
N LEU A 48 2.98 3.98 3.07
CA LEU A 48 2.75 5.13 2.21
C LEU A 48 1.27 5.25 1.85
N LEU A 49 0.76 6.47 1.77
CA LEU A 49 -0.60 6.77 1.32
C LEU A 49 -0.52 7.78 0.19
N ILE A 50 -1.00 7.39 -0.99
CA ILE A 50 -0.98 8.21 -2.21
C ILE A 50 -2.40 8.41 -2.74
N GLU A 51 -2.64 9.51 -3.44
CA GLU A 51 -3.96 9.80 -4.00
C GLU A 51 -4.16 9.13 -5.34
N SER A 52 -3.11 8.93 -6.14
CA SER A 52 -3.17 8.12 -7.38
C SER A 52 -1.89 7.31 -7.61
N LEU A 53 -1.96 6.33 -8.51
CA LEU A 53 -0.79 5.54 -8.93
C LEU A 53 0.28 6.38 -9.63
N ASP A 54 -0.05 7.55 -10.19
CA ASP A 54 0.93 8.44 -10.83
C ASP A 54 1.93 9.01 -9.82
N GLU A 55 1.52 9.16 -8.55
CA GLU A 55 2.43 9.57 -7.48
C GLU A 55 3.48 8.50 -7.17
N LEU A 56 3.11 7.22 -7.30
CA LEU A 56 4.04 6.12 -7.11
C LEU A 56 5.21 6.19 -8.10
N LEU A 57 4.94 6.58 -9.34
CA LEU A 57 5.96 6.74 -10.38
C LEU A 57 6.98 7.85 -10.07
N LYS A 58 6.67 8.76 -9.13
CA LYS A 58 7.58 9.84 -8.72
C LYS A 58 8.55 9.42 -7.61
N VAL A 59 8.28 8.30 -6.94
CA VAL A 59 9.04 7.82 -5.77
C VAL A 59 9.76 6.48 -6.01
N LEU A 60 9.53 5.82 -7.15
CA LEU A 60 10.24 4.63 -7.62
C LEU A 60 11.46 5.01 -8.46
#